data_AF-A0A9D9K2P6-F1
#
_entry.id   AF-A0A9D9K2P6-F1
#
_cell.length_a   1.000
_cell.length_b   1.000
_cell.length_c   1.000
_cell.angle_alpha   90.00
_cell.angle_beta   90.00
_cell.angle_gamma   90.00
#
_symmetry.space_group_name_H-M   'P 1'
#
loop_
_entity.id
_entity.type
_entity.pdbx_description
1 polymer ?
#
loop_
_entity_poly.entity_id
_entity_poly.type
_entity_poly.pdbx_seq_one_letter_code
_entity_poly.pdbx_strand_id
1 'polypeptide(L)'
;MSRSSVRVARSPMHLRRPIGLALLSGTGVVYGLALTVLAMALIAYKVSLGIPLAVQIVEITLAILVTFTIVWFYWGLWDVMQSAWWSHVIGGPLVIVGLGAAFVWRNSIIGVLAQGLPVAVHPLMANSFAWFTLGLLILEVATVAYLLTVWKAFGIGAPKPLWERRR
;
A
#
# COMPACT_ATOMS: atom_id res chain seq x y z
N MET A 1 51.82 18.80 20.08
CA MET A 1 50.72 17.91 20.54
C MET A 1 49.76 17.67 19.37
N SER A 2 49.91 16.54 18.69
CA SER A 2 49.08 16.16 17.53
C SER A 2 47.76 15.57 18.03
N ARG A 3 46.64 16.25 17.79
CA ARG A 3 45.30 15.70 18.01
C ARG A 3 44.98 14.80 16.83
N SER A 4 45.22 13.49 16.98
CA SER A 4 44.71 12.49 16.06
C SER A 4 43.18 12.48 16.16
N SER A 5 42.52 13.18 15.24
CA SER A 5 41.09 13.02 15.03
C SER A 5 40.87 11.61 14.49
N VAL A 6 40.55 10.66 15.38
CA VAL A 6 40.02 9.35 14.99
C VAL A 6 38.66 9.62 14.37
N ARG A 7 38.66 9.84 13.05
CA ARG A 7 37.45 9.87 12.24
C ARG A 7 36.98 8.42 12.18
N VAL A 8 36.19 8.01 13.18
CA VAL A 8 35.48 6.74 13.12
C VAL A 8 34.54 6.84 11.93
N ALA A 9 34.99 6.33 10.79
CA ALA A 9 34.11 5.99 9.68
C ALA A 9 33.16 4.92 10.22
N ARG A 10 32.03 5.35 10.80
CA ARG A 10 30.92 4.46 11.07
C ARG A 10 30.45 4.01 9.71
N SER A 11 30.90 2.81 9.32
CA SER A 11 30.32 2.05 8.23
C SER A 11 28.80 2.21 8.32
N PRO A 12 28.10 2.54 7.23
CA PRO A 12 26.65 2.55 7.28
C PRO A 12 26.28 1.15 7.76
N MET A 13 25.77 1.05 8.99
CA MET A 13 25.07 -0.16 9.39
C MET A 13 23.88 -0.21 8.44
N HIS A 14 24.06 -0.90 7.32
CA HIS A 14 23.00 -1.64 6.70
C HIS A 14 22.50 -2.59 7.79
N LEU A 15 21.65 -2.06 8.68
CA LEU A 15 20.67 -2.86 9.38
C LEU A 15 20.05 -3.69 8.28
N ARG A 16 20.45 -4.96 8.20
CA ARG A 16 20.00 -5.91 7.20
C ARG A 16 18.49 -5.98 7.41
N ARG A 17 17.74 -5.21 6.60
CA ARG A 17 16.29 -5.10 6.73
C ARG A 17 15.76 -6.54 6.65
N PRO A 18 15.02 -7.02 7.65
CA PRO A 18 14.66 -8.43 7.72
C PRO A 18 13.80 -8.79 6.51
N ILE A 19 14.01 -10.00 6.00
CA ILE A 19 13.46 -10.47 4.72
C ILE A 19 11.93 -10.33 4.67
N GLY A 20 11.24 -10.57 5.79
CA GLY A 20 9.79 -10.39 5.88
C GLY A 20 9.33 -8.97 5.53
N LEU A 21 10.12 -7.94 5.88
CA LEU A 21 9.82 -6.56 5.53
C LEU A 21 9.91 -6.31 4.01
N ALA A 22 10.94 -6.86 3.38
CA ALA A 22 11.16 -6.75 1.95
C ALA A 22 10.03 -7.41 1.16
N LEU A 23 9.60 -8.59 1.63
CA LEU A 23 8.48 -9.32 1.04
C LEU A 23 7.18 -8.54 1.16
N LEU A 24 6.81 -8.09 2.37
CA LEU A 24 5.57 -7.34 2.59
C LEU A 24 5.52 -6.04 1.78
N SER A 25 6.60 -5.26 1.81
CA SER A 25 6.69 -4.02 1.03
C SER A 25 6.64 -4.29 -0.48
N GLY A 26 7.45 -5.23 -0.97
CA GLY A 26 7.48 -5.57 -2.39
C GLY A 26 6.14 -6.08 -2.89
N THR A 27 5.50 -6.99 -2.15
CA THR A 27 4.16 -7.49 -2.49
C THR A 27 3.13 -6.37 -2.50
N GLY A 28 3.14 -5.46 -1.53
CA GLY A 28 2.21 -4.33 -1.51
C GLY A 28 2.38 -3.35 -2.66
N VAL A 29 3.63 -3.05 -3.04
CA VAL A 29 3.92 -2.23 -4.23
C VAL A 29 3.42 -2.94 -5.50
N VAL A 30 3.66 -4.24 -5.63
CA VAL A 30 3.15 -5.03 -6.77
C VAL A 30 1.63 -5.03 -6.82
N TYR A 31 0.95 -5.18 -5.68
CA TYR A 31 -0.50 -5.08 -5.59
C TYR A 31 -1.03 -3.71 -6.04
N GLY A 32 -0.40 -2.62 -5.57
CA GLY A 32 -0.76 -1.27 -5.96
C GLY A 32 -0.62 -1.05 -7.47
N LEU A 33 0.52 -1.45 -8.05
CA LEU A 33 0.76 -1.35 -9.49
C LEU A 33 -0.20 -2.20 -10.32
N ALA A 34 -0.48 -3.44 -9.89
CA ALA A 34 -1.43 -4.31 -10.57
C ALA A 34 -2.85 -3.72 -10.56
N LEU A 35 -3.27 -3.11 -9.45
CA LEU A 35 -4.53 -2.38 -9.37
C LEU A 35 -4.55 -1.15 -10.28
N THR A 36 -3.44 -0.42 -10.39
CA THR A 36 -3.34 0.71 -11.34
C THR A 36 -3.56 0.23 -12.76
N VAL A 37 -2.89 -0.86 -13.17
CA VAL A 37 -3.05 -1.44 -14.51
C VAL A 37 -4.50 -1.88 -14.75
N LEU A 38 -5.11 -2.58 -13.79
CA LEU A 38 -6.50 -3.04 -13.91
C LEU A 38 -7.49 -1.88 -14.00
N ALA A 39 -7.30 -0.84 -13.19
CA ALA A 39 -8.17 0.34 -13.20
C ALA A 39 -8.02 1.13 -14.51
N MET A 40 -6.80 1.31 -15.01
CA MET A 40 -6.55 1.92 -16.31
C MET A 40 -7.17 1.10 -17.45
N ALA A 41 -7.07 -0.22 -17.41
CA ALA A 41 -7.71 -1.10 -18.38
C ALA A 41 -9.24 -0.96 -18.35
N LEU A 42 -9.85 -0.86 -17.17
CA LEU A 42 -11.29 -0.64 -17.02
C LEU A 42 -11.73 0.71 -17.62
N ILE A 43 -11.00 1.79 -17.31
CA ILE A 43 -11.28 3.13 -17.85
C ILE A 43 -11.14 3.13 -19.38
N ALA A 44 -10.05 2.58 -19.90
CA ALA A 44 -9.81 2.48 -21.33
C ALA A 44 -10.91 1.67 -22.03
N TYR A 45 -11.36 0.58 -21.41
CA TYR A 45 -12.46 -0.23 -21.92
C TYR A 45 -13.77 0.56 -21.96
N LYS A 46 -14.12 1.29 -20.90
CA LYS A 46 -15.31 2.16 -20.87
C LYS A 46 -15.25 3.26 -21.92
N VAL A 47 -14.08 3.89 -22.13
CA VAL A 47 -13.88 4.85 -23.20
C VAL A 47 -14.10 4.21 -24.58
N SER A 48 -13.62 2.98 -24.79
CA SER A 48 -13.84 2.25 -26.04
C SER A 48 -15.32 1.92 -26.32
N LEU A 49 -16.13 1.85 -25.26
CA LEU A 49 -17.59 1.69 -25.34
C LEU A 49 -18.34 3.02 -25.53
N GLY A 50 -17.62 4.14 -25.68
CA GLY A 50 -18.19 5.47 -25.88
C GLY A 50 -18.62 6.18 -24.59
N ILE A 51 -18.24 5.67 -23.41
CA ILE A 51 -18.55 6.32 -22.13
C ILE A 51 -17.60 7.52 -21.93
N PRO A 52 -18.12 8.76 -21.77
CA PRO A 52 -17.26 9.93 -21.61
C PRO A 52 -16.40 9.88 -20.33
N LEU A 53 -15.16 10.35 -20.42
CA LEU A 53 -14.24 10.45 -19.27
C LEU A 53 -14.82 11.28 -18.11
N ALA A 54 -15.62 12.31 -18.41
CA ALA A 54 -16.25 13.15 -17.40
C ALA A 54 -17.17 12.37 -16.45
N VAL A 55 -17.86 11.33 -16.96
CA VAL A 55 -18.73 10.45 -16.15
C VAL A 55 -17.91 9.46 -15.32
N GLN A 56 -16.67 9.19 -15.73
CA GLN A 56 -15.75 8.28 -15.07
C GLN A 56 -14.85 8.96 -14.03
N ILE A 57 -15.08 10.23 -13.68
CA ILE A 57 -14.16 11.01 -12.84
C ILE A 57 -13.94 10.39 -11.45
N VAL A 58 -14.99 9.79 -10.88
CA VAL A 58 -14.91 9.06 -9.61
C VAL A 58 -14.03 7.82 -9.76
N GLU A 59 -14.17 7.07 -10.85
CA GLU A 59 -13.37 5.87 -11.12
C GLU A 59 -11.91 6.22 -11.35
N ILE A 60 -11.64 7.30 -12.09
CA ILE A 60 -10.28 7.83 -12.32
C ILE A 60 -9.66 8.28 -10.99
N THR A 61 -10.43 8.99 -10.17
CA THR A 61 -9.96 9.49 -8.87
C THR A 61 -9.65 8.31 -7.93
N LEU A 62 -10.52 7.30 -7.87
CA LEU A 62 -10.27 6.08 -7.10
C LEU A 62 -9.07 5.31 -7.64
N ALA A 63 -8.96 5.16 -8.96
CA ALA A 63 -7.84 4.49 -9.61
C ALA A 63 -6.50 5.12 -9.24
N ILE A 64 -6.42 6.45 -9.18
CA ILE A 64 -5.21 7.17 -8.81
C ILE A 64 -5.01 7.11 -7.30
N LEU A 65 -5.98 7.62 -6.52
CA LEU A 65 -5.80 7.80 -5.07
C LEU A 65 -5.57 6.48 -4.35
N VAL A 66 -6.37 5.45 -4.63
CA VAL A 66 -6.24 4.16 -3.92
C VAL A 66 -4.91 3.51 -4.25
N THR A 67 -4.54 3.46 -5.53
CA THR A 67 -3.33 2.74 -5.95
C THR A 67 -2.05 3.45 -5.54
N PHE A 68 -1.98 4.78 -5.69
CA PHE A 68 -0.86 5.56 -5.18
C PHE A 68 -0.77 5.51 -3.66
N THR A 69 -1.90 5.51 -2.96
CA THR A 69 -1.90 5.35 -1.50
C THR A 69 -1.31 3.99 -1.13
N ILE A 70 -1.72 2.89 -1.77
CA ILE A 70 -1.16 1.56 -1.52
C ILE A 70 0.36 1.56 -1.79
N VAL A 71 0.80 2.04 -2.95
CA VAL A 71 2.23 2.08 -3.29
C VAL A 71 3.00 2.92 -2.27
N TRP A 72 2.52 4.12 -1.94
CA TRP A 72 3.17 4.98 -0.96
C TRP A 72 3.22 4.33 0.43
N PHE A 73 2.13 3.69 0.85
CA PHE A 73 2.01 3.05 2.16
C PHE A 73 3.01 1.90 2.30
N TYR A 74 3.11 1.03 1.29
CA TYR A 74 4.03 -0.11 1.30
C TYR A 74 5.47 0.24 0.93
N TRP A 75 5.70 1.27 0.11
CA TRP A 75 7.03 1.81 -0.13
C TRP A 75 7.59 2.49 1.14
N GLY A 76 6.75 3.25 1.84
CA GLY A 76 7.09 3.89 3.11
C GLY A 76 7.48 2.89 4.20
N LEU A 77 6.88 1.70 4.17
CA LEU A 77 7.28 0.56 5.01
C LEU A 77 8.75 0.16 4.77
N TRP A 78 9.22 0.19 3.52
CA TRP A 78 10.61 -0.13 3.21
C TRP A 78 11.55 1.00 3.59
N ASP A 79 11.33 2.21 3.08
CA ASP A 79 12.33 3.27 3.14
C ASP A 79 12.35 4.08 4.43
N VAL A 80 11.20 4.28 5.07
CA VAL A 80 11.03 5.19 6.21
C VAL A 80 10.38 4.50 7.42
N MET A 81 10.59 3.19 7.57
CA MET A 81 10.07 2.34 8.66
C MET A 81 10.04 3.03 10.04
N GLN A 82 11.12 3.68 10.47
CA GLN A 82 11.19 4.34 11.79
C GLN A 82 10.19 5.50 11.95
N SER A 83 9.80 6.16 10.87
CA SER A 83 8.81 7.26 10.88
C SER A 83 7.45 6.87 10.31
N ALA A 84 7.33 5.73 9.60
CA ALA A 84 6.11 5.31 8.91
C ALA A 84 5.44 4.10 9.58
N TRP A 85 6.05 3.44 10.57
CA TRP A 85 5.44 2.29 11.25
C TRP A 85 4.05 2.60 11.83
N TRP A 86 3.81 3.82 12.31
CA TRP A 86 2.54 4.21 12.92
C TRP A 86 1.42 4.26 11.88
N SER A 87 1.72 4.53 10.60
CA SER A 87 0.70 4.53 9.55
C SER A 87 0.14 3.13 9.36
N HIS A 88 0.97 2.10 9.50
CA HIS A 88 0.56 0.69 9.44
C HIS A 88 -0.04 0.21 10.76
N VAL A 89 0.57 0.50 11.91
CA VAL A 89 0.07 -0.02 13.20
C VAL A 89 -1.23 0.67 13.64
N ILE A 90 -1.43 1.95 13.31
CA ILE A 90 -2.64 2.72 13.67
C ILE A 90 -3.60 2.79 12.47
N GLY A 91 -3.10 3.12 11.29
CA GLY A 91 -3.92 3.19 10.08
C GLY A 91 -4.28 1.81 9.51
N GLY A 92 -3.44 0.80 9.70
CA GLY A 92 -3.70 -0.56 9.21
C GLY A 92 -4.99 -1.17 9.77
N PRO A 93 -5.32 -1.07 11.07
CA PRO A 93 -6.63 -1.46 11.58
C PRO A 93 -7.81 -0.78 10.87
N LEU A 94 -7.70 0.52 10.54
CA LEU A 94 -8.72 1.24 9.78
C LEU A 94 -8.81 0.72 8.33
N VAL A 95 -7.67 0.44 7.70
CA VAL A 95 -7.60 -0.16 6.36
C VAL A 95 -8.21 -1.56 6.36
N ILE A 96 -7.93 -2.39 7.37
CA ILE A 96 -8.49 -3.73 7.54
C ILE A 96 -10.02 -3.67 7.65
N VAL A 97 -10.54 -2.78 8.49
CA VAL A 97 -12.00 -2.58 8.63
C VAL A 97 -12.61 -2.08 7.31
N GLY A 98 -11.95 -1.11 6.65
CA GLY A 98 -12.38 -0.59 5.36
C GLY A 98 -12.41 -1.65 4.25
N LEU A 99 -11.37 -2.48 4.15
CA LEU A 99 -11.29 -3.60 3.20
C LEU A 99 -12.31 -4.69 3.53
N GLY A 100 -12.53 -4.98 4.83
CA GLY A 100 -13.58 -5.89 5.28
C GLY A 100 -14.98 -5.39 4.88
N ALA A 101 -15.26 -4.11 5.11
CA ALA A 101 -16.51 -3.47 4.69
C ALA A 101 -16.66 -3.48 3.15
N ALA A 102 -15.60 -3.18 2.41
CA ALA A 102 -15.59 -3.25 0.95
C ALA A 102 -15.87 -4.67 0.45
N PHE A 103 -15.37 -5.71 1.13
CA PHE A 103 -15.64 -7.10 0.78
C PHE A 103 -17.08 -7.51 1.06
N VAL A 104 -17.65 -7.06 2.19
CA VAL A 104 -19.05 -7.30 2.56
C VAL A 104 -20.00 -6.61 1.56
N TRP A 105 -19.72 -5.35 1.22
CA TRP A 105 -20.51 -4.55 0.28
C TRP A 105 -20.08 -4.66 -1.18
N ARG A 106 -19.28 -5.68 -1.53
CA ARG A 106 -18.70 -5.85 -2.87
C ARG A 106 -19.75 -5.79 -3.97
N ASN A 107 -20.92 -6.39 -3.79
CA ASN A 107 -21.97 -6.44 -4.81
C ASN A 107 -22.49 -5.02 -5.15
N SER A 108 -22.65 -4.16 -4.14
CA SER A 108 -23.07 -2.77 -4.33
C SER A 108 -21.97 -1.95 -5.02
N ILE A 109 -20.71 -2.14 -4.62
CA ILE A 109 -19.56 -1.47 -5.23
C ILE A 109 -19.41 -1.88 -6.70
N ILE A 110 -19.47 -3.19 -6.99
CA ILE A 110 -19.44 -3.72 -8.35
C ILE A 110 -20.63 -3.20 -9.14
N GLY A 111 -21.83 -3.12 -8.55
CA GLY A 111 -23.01 -2.56 -9.22
C GLY A 111 -22.80 -1.12 -9.71
N VAL A 112 -22.05 -0.32 -8.96
CA VAL A 112 -21.66 1.05 -9.37
C VAL A 112 -20.56 1.00 -10.44
N LEU A 113 -19.49 0.22 -10.21
CA LEU A 113 -18.36 0.13 -11.14
C LEU A 113 -18.74 -0.50 -12.49
N ALA A 114 -19.73 -1.39 -12.51
CA ALA A 114 -20.18 -2.11 -13.70
C ALA A 114 -21.22 -1.33 -14.53
N GLN A 115 -21.59 -0.12 -14.11
CA GLN A 115 -22.49 0.73 -14.88
C GLN A 115 -21.92 1.00 -16.28
N GLY A 116 -22.75 0.79 -17.30
CA GLY A 116 -22.38 0.95 -18.70
C GLY A 116 -21.54 -0.20 -19.28
N LEU A 117 -21.25 -1.26 -18.51
CA LEU A 117 -20.48 -2.40 -18.99
C LEU A 117 -21.37 -3.58 -19.43
N PRO A 118 -20.96 -4.34 -20.46
CA PRO A 118 -21.64 -5.56 -20.85
C PRO A 118 -21.67 -6.60 -19.72
N VAL A 119 -22.80 -7.29 -19.56
CA VAL A 119 -23.01 -8.31 -18.51
C VAL A 119 -21.92 -9.39 -18.50
N ALA A 120 -21.35 -9.71 -19.66
CA ALA A 120 -20.27 -10.68 -19.79
C ALA A 120 -19.00 -10.33 -18.97
N VAL A 121 -18.77 -9.06 -18.65
CA VAL A 121 -17.59 -8.58 -17.91
C VAL A 121 -17.81 -8.58 -16.40
N HIS A 122 -19.08 -8.64 -15.95
CA HIS A 122 -19.44 -8.55 -14.53
C HIS A 122 -18.83 -9.67 -13.67
N PRO A 123 -18.80 -10.95 -14.11
CA PRO A 123 -18.15 -12.02 -13.35
C PRO A 123 -16.65 -11.80 -13.18
N LEU A 124 -15.97 -11.31 -14.22
CA LEU A 124 -14.54 -11.01 -14.17
C LEU A 124 -14.25 -9.87 -13.20
N MET A 125 -15.05 -8.81 -13.23
CA MET A 125 -14.94 -7.71 -12.27
C MET A 125 -15.19 -8.17 -10.84
N ALA A 126 -16.23 -8.97 -10.62
CA ALA A 126 -16.57 -9.47 -9.29
C ALA A 126 -15.45 -10.35 -8.71
N ASN A 127 -14.91 -11.26 -9.50
CA ASN A 127 -13.79 -12.11 -9.10
C ASN A 127 -12.53 -11.28 -8.85
N SER A 128 -12.19 -10.37 -9.76
CA SER A 128 -11.00 -9.52 -9.61
C SER A 128 -11.10 -8.66 -8.35
N PHE A 129 -12.24 -8.00 -8.13
CA PHE A 129 -12.49 -7.22 -6.92
C PHE A 129 -12.34 -8.08 -5.66
N ALA A 130 -12.98 -9.25 -5.61
CA ALA A 130 -12.89 -10.14 -4.46
C ALA A 130 -11.45 -10.57 -4.16
N TRP A 131 -10.69 -10.99 -5.19
CA TRP A 131 -9.30 -11.41 -5.03
C TRP A 131 -8.37 -10.28 -4.59
N PHE A 132 -8.51 -9.09 -5.19
CA PHE A 132 -7.70 -7.94 -4.81
C PHE A 132 -8.02 -7.44 -3.40
N THR A 133 -9.31 -7.34 -3.04
CA THR A 133 -9.71 -6.92 -1.69
C THR A 133 -9.25 -7.93 -0.63
N LEU A 134 -9.44 -9.23 -0.88
CA LEU A 134 -9.00 -10.28 0.05
C LEU A 134 -7.48 -10.34 0.16
N GLY A 135 -6.78 -10.22 -0.97
CA GLY A 135 -5.32 -10.21 -1.02
C GLY A 135 -4.72 -9.04 -0.26
N LEU A 136 -5.25 -7.82 -0.46
CA LEU A 136 -4.86 -6.64 0.31
C LEU A 136 -5.19 -6.79 1.80
N LEU A 137 -6.33 -7.37 2.14
CA LEU A 137 -6.71 -7.61 3.53
C LEU A 137 -5.72 -8.54 4.23
N ILE A 138 -5.38 -9.67 3.60
CA ILE A 138 -4.39 -10.63 4.12
C ILE A 138 -3.03 -9.96 4.25
N LEU A 139 -2.61 -9.21 3.24
CA LEU A 139 -1.33 -8.50 3.24
C LEU A 139 -1.25 -7.48 4.37
N GLU A 140 -2.31 -6.70 4.58
CA GLU A 140 -2.34 -5.68 5.63
C GLU A 140 -2.35 -6.32 7.02
N VAL A 141 -3.16 -7.35 7.24
CA VAL A 141 -3.16 -8.13 8.50
C VAL A 141 -1.78 -8.71 8.78
N ALA A 142 -1.14 -9.32 7.77
CA ALA A 142 0.22 -9.84 7.89
C ALA A 142 1.23 -8.74 8.20
N THR A 143 1.08 -7.57 7.59
CA THR A 143 1.96 -6.41 7.81
C THR A 143 1.84 -5.90 9.24
N VAL A 144 0.63 -5.67 9.73
CA VAL A 144 0.37 -5.23 11.11
C VAL A 144 0.90 -6.26 12.11
N ALA A 145 0.56 -7.54 11.93
CA ALA A 145 1.02 -8.62 12.81
C ALA A 145 2.56 -8.70 12.82
N TYR A 146 3.18 -8.66 11.64
CA TYR A 146 4.63 -8.69 11.52
C TYR A 146 5.26 -7.51 12.27
N LEU A 147 4.81 -6.28 12.01
CA LEU A 147 5.31 -5.07 12.66
C LEU A 147 5.23 -5.12 14.19
N LEU A 148 4.13 -5.66 14.73
CA LEU A 148 3.98 -5.84 16.17
C LEU A 148 5.00 -6.84 16.75
N THR A 149 5.34 -7.91 16.02
CA THR A 149 6.34 -8.89 16.48
C THR A 149 7.77 -8.36 16.46
N VAL A 150 8.09 -7.51 15.48
CA VAL A 150 9.44 -6.98 15.24
C VAL A 150 9.68 -5.59 15.84
N TRP A 151 8.69 -5.01 16.53
CA TRP A 151 8.70 -3.61 16.94
C TRP A 151 9.96 -3.20 17.74
N LYS A 152 10.46 -4.09 18.61
CA LYS A 152 11.68 -3.85 19.40
C LYS A 152 12.95 -3.88 18.54
N ALA A 153 12.99 -4.74 17.53
CA ALA A 153 14.15 -4.90 16.64
C ALA A 153 14.35 -3.71 15.70
N PHE A 154 13.28 -2.95 15.41
CA PHE A 154 13.32 -1.79 14.52
C PHE A 154 13.53 -0.45 15.23
N GLY A 155 13.68 -0.45 16.56
CA GLY A 155 13.84 0.78 17.32
C GLY A 155 12.61 1.69 17.22
N ILE A 156 11.42 1.11 17.03
CA ILE A 156 10.17 1.85 17.00
C ILE A 156 9.98 2.51 18.38
N GLY A 157 9.92 3.85 18.41
CA GLY A 157 9.86 4.65 19.65
C GLY A 157 11.24 4.99 20.27
N ALA A 158 12.35 4.49 19.72
CA ALA A 158 13.68 4.91 20.16
C ALA A 158 13.94 6.36 19.67
N PRO A 159 14.49 7.25 20.52
CA PRO A 159 14.77 8.62 20.13
C PRO A 159 15.73 8.63 18.93
N LYS A 160 15.31 9.28 17.84
CA LYS A 160 16.17 9.51 16.66
C LYS A 160 17.51 10.09 17.14
N PRO A 161 18.64 9.56 16.64
CA PRO A 161 19.95 10.00 17.07
C PRO A 161 20.14 11.49 16.77
N LEU A 162 20.84 12.21 17.65
CA LEU A 162 20.90 13.68 17.70
C LEU A 162 21.33 14.37 16.39
N TRP A 163 21.96 13.65 15.46
CA TRP A 163 22.37 14.16 14.15
C TRP A 163 21.20 14.27 13.15
N GLU A 164 20.10 13.54 13.32
CA GLU A 164 18.86 13.72 12.55
C GLU A 164 17.97 14.85 13.11
N ARG A 165 18.20 15.28 14.36
CA ARG A 165 17.46 16.39 14.99
C ARG A 165 18.00 17.78 14.64
N ARG A 166 19.11 17.85 13.88
CA ARG A 166 19.82 19.10 13.54
C ARG A 166 19.83 19.38 12.04
N ARG A 167 18.76 19.03 11.33
CA ARG A 167 18.44 19.59 10.01
C ARG A 167 17.08 20.24 10.07
#